data_AF-A0A1A9QBX1-F1
#
_entry.id   AF-A0A1A9QBX1-F1
#
_cell.length_a   1.000
_cell.length_b   1.000
_cell.length_c   1.000
_cell.angle_alpha   90.00
_cell.angle_beta   90.00
_cell.angle_gamma   90.00
#
_symmetry.space_group_name_H-M   'P 1'
#
loop_
_entity.id
_entity.type
_entity.pdbx_description
1 polymer ?
#
loop_
_entity_poly.entity_id
_entity_poly.type
_entity_poly.pdbx_seq_one_letter_code
_entity_poly.pdbx_strand_id
1 'polypeptide(L)'
;MLVKSLGVAGGLAGVTATGGGIYYLTSSNPATKEDTSNKKPESTQLPPVTKTIEKNQIISSLLKGKRLLTENSEDNGKWAAPWDLFKKAYPAETPKAPWKFENWTQDKDKSDTINSFKTQCLALGKQKVSGESDETYIAVEAYCTTTTGDV
;
A
#
# COMPACT_ATOMS: atom_id res chain seq x y z
N MET A 1 34.82 -41.94 6.43
CA MET A 1 35.10 -42.53 5.11
C MET A 1 33.81 -43.11 4.54
N LEU A 2 33.68 -43.05 3.22
CA LEU A 2 32.69 -43.64 2.32
C LEU A 2 31.35 -42.91 2.05
N VAL A 3 31.30 -42.45 0.81
CA VAL A 3 30.27 -41.82 -0.01
C VAL A 3 29.22 -42.82 -0.52
N LYS A 4 28.01 -42.32 -0.84
CA LYS A 4 27.18 -42.86 -1.93
C LYS A 4 26.50 -41.73 -2.70
N SER A 5 26.93 -41.58 -3.95
CA SER A 5 26.43 -40.65 -4.97
C SER A 5 25.26 -41.27 -5.73
N LEU A 6 24.38 -40.44 -6.30
CA LEU A 6 23.58 -40.74 -7.49
C LEU A 6 23.27 -39.40 -8.17
N GLY A 7 23.80 -39.22 -9.39
CA GLY A 7 23.64 -38.00 -10.20
C GLY A 7 22.48 -38.07 -11.18
N VAL A 8 22.20 -36.94 -11.83
CA VAL A 8 21.57 -36.89 -13.16
C VAL A 8 22.24 -35.76 -13.94
N ALA A 9 22.65 -36.11 -15.16
CA ALA A 9 23.34 -35.27 -16.13
C ALA A 9 22.35 -34.59 -17.09
N GLY A 10 22.78 -33.45 -17.63
CA GLY A 10 22.15 -32.71 -18.73
C GLY A 10 22.53 -31.24 -18.56
N GLY A 11 23.40 -30.62 -19.35
CA GLY A 11 23.79 -30.84 -20.73
C GLY A 11 23.54 -29.53 -21.47
N LEU A 12 24.49 -28.59 -21.43
CA LEU A 12 24.49 -27.41 -22.32
C LEU A 12 25.91 -27.19 -22.83
N ALA A 13 25.98 -27.11 -24.16
CA ALA A 13 27.18 -27.13 -24.97
C ALA A 13 28.11 -25.95 -24.67
N GLY A 14 29.40 -26.25 -24.60
CA GLY A 14 30.45 -25.25 -24.56
C GLY A 14 30.58 -24.56 -25.91
N VAL A 15 30.73 -23.23 -25.87
CA VAL A 15 31.42 -22.48 -26.92
C VAL A 15 32.82 -22.20 -26.40
N THR A 16 33.80 -22.91 -26.94
CA THR A 16 35.21 -22.63 -26.69
C THR A 16 35.73 -21.63 -27.70
N ALA A 17 36.55 -20.70 -27.21
CA ALA A 17 37.69 -20.08 -27.87
C ALA A 17 37.46 -19.38 -29.22
N THR A 18 37.67 -18.07 -29.25
CA THR A 18 38.84 -17.39 -29.84
C THR A 18 38.57 -15.89 -29.80
N GLY A 19 39.62 -15.08 -29.67
CA GLY A 19 39.48 -13.63 -29.55
C GLY A 19 38.75 -12.98 -30.73
N GLY A 20 38.23 -11.79 -30.49
CA GLY A 20 37.59 -10.95 -31.52
C GLY A 20 36.08 -11.09 -31.51
N GLY A 21 35.41 -9.99 -31.15
CA GLY A 21 33.95 -9.93 -31.13
C GLY A 21 33.36 -10.13 -32.52
N ILE A 22 32.09 -10.57 -32.57
CA ILE A 22 31.29 -10.42 -33.77
C ILE A 22 29.87 -9.99 -33.42
N TYR A 23 29.52 -8.88 -34.05
CA TYR A 23 28.25 -8.19 -34.10
C TYR A 23 27.20 -9.04 -34.81
N TYR A 24 25.92 -8.80 -34.51
CA TYR A 24 24.91 -8.66 -35.57
C TYR A 24 23.96 -7.49 -35.27
N LEU A 25 23.93 -6.56 -36.23
CA LEU A 25 23.04 -5.40 -36.40
C LEU A 25 21.64 -5.91 -36.84
N THR A 26 20.51 -5.19 -36.92
CA THR A 26 20.11 -3.81 -37.32
C THR A 26 18.66 -3.64 -36.82
N SER A 27 18.09 -2.48 -36.46
CA SER A 27 17.83 -1.32 -37.32
C SER A 27 17.22 -0.16 -36.50
N SER A 28 17.52 1.07 -36.96
CA SER A 28 17.06 2.43 -36.64
C SER A 28 15.57 2.59 -36.27
N ASN A 29 15.13 3.47 -35.35
CA ASN A 29 15.41 4.91 -35.20
C ASN A 29 15.16 5.43 -33.75
N PRO A 30 15.64 6.65 -33.38
CA PRO A 30 15.80 7.10 -31.99
C PRO A 30 14.73 8.08 -31.44
N ALA A 31 14.61 8.05 -30.11
CA ALA A 31 14.38 9.16 -29.16
C ALA A 31 13.17 10.12 -29.33
N THR A 32 12.25 10.07 -28.36
CA THR A 32 11.54 11.25 -27.80
C THR A 32 11.04 10.83 -26.41
N LYS A 33 11.64 11.27 -25.29
CA LYS A 33 11.36 12.49 -24.50
C LYS A 33 9.87 12.70 -24.19
N GLU A 34 9.63 12.90 -22.90
CA GLU A 34 8.40 13.31 -22.23
C GLU A 34 7.64 14.39 -22.99
N ASP A 35 6.31 14.24 -23.12
CA ASP A 35 5.36 15.32 -22.90
C ASP A 35 3.96 14.76 -22.58
N THR A 36 3.20 15.56 -21.86
CA THR A 36 1.84 15.34 -21.39
C THR A 36 0.84 15.50 -22.55
N SER A 37 -0.35 14.90 -22.40
CA SER A 37 -1.65 15.33 -22.97
C SER A 37 -2.35 14.29 -23.88
N ASN A 38 -3.43 13.75 -23.31
CA ASN A 38 -4.70 13.35 -23.94
C ASN A 38 -4.72 12.32 -25.11
N LYS A 39 -5.44 11.21 -24.90
CA LYS A 39 -6.69 10.79 -25.59
C LYS A 39 -6.76 9.25 -25.84
N LYS A 40 -7.82 8.63 -25.30
CA LYS A 40 -8.39 7.27 -25.55
C LYS A 40 -8.36 6.87 -27.05
N PRO A 41 -8.03 5.61 -27.47
CA PRO A 41 -8.98 4.47 -27.48
C PRO A 41 -8.45 3.02 -27.29
N GLU A 42 -9.23 2.22 -26.55
CA GLU A 42 -9.73 0.85 -26.78
C GLU A 42 -9.04 -0.09 -27.81
N SER A 43 -8.47 -1.22 -27.33
CA SER A 43 -8.81 -2.63 -27.68
C SER A 43 -7.62 -3.62 -27.68
N THR A 44 -7.66 -4.55 -26.71
CA THR A 44 -7.32 -6.00 -26.75
C THR A 44 -5.93 -6.50 -27.17
N GLN A 45 -5.10 -6.97 -26.20
CA GLN A 45 -4.76 -8.42 -25.98
C GLN A 45 -3.88 -8.60 -24.70
N LEU A 46 -4.27 -9.53 -23.81
CA LEU A 46 -3.70 -9.78 -22.47
C LEU A 46 -2.42 -10.68 -22.48
N PRO A 47 -1.36 -10.31 -21.71
CA PRO A 47 -0.43 -11.24 -21.07
C PRO A 47 -0.84 -11.56 -19.60
N PRO A 48 -0.30 -12.64 -18.98
CA PRO A 48 -0.85 -13.23 -17.75
C PRO A 48 -0.90 -12.23 -16.59
N VAL A 49 -2.10 -12.09 -16.03
CA VAL A 49 -2.46 -11.16 -14.95
C VAL A 49 -1.77 -11.61 -13.65
N THR A 50 -0.56 -11.13 -13.41
CA THR A 50 -0.17 -10.78 -12.05
C THR A 50 -1.01 -9.56 -11.70
N LYS A 51 -2.05 -9.74 -10.87
CA LYS A 51 -2.92 -8.64 -10.43
C LYS A 51 -2.08 -7.65 -9.62
N THR A 52 -1.46 -6.69 -10.30
CA THR A 52 -1.06 -5.43 -9.67
C THR A 52 -2.35 -4.80 -9.21
N ILE A 53 -2.69 -4.93 -7.93
CA ILE A 53 -3.94 -4.37 -7.42
C ILE A 53 -3.76 -2.85 -7.41
N GLU A 54 -4.22 -2.22 -8.48
CA GLU A 54 -4.02 -0.80 -8.72
C GLU A 54 -4.69 0.01 -7.62
N LYS A 55 -3.90 0.72 -6.82
CA LYS A 55 -4.39 1.60 -5.75
C LYS A 55 -4.94 2.88 -6.39
N ASN A 56 -6.16 2.83 -6.91
CA ASN A 56 -6.78 3.97 -7.60
C ASN A 56 -7.97 4.58 -6.83
N GLN A 57 -8.44 3.93 -5.76
CA GLN A 57 -9.63 4.36 -5.01
C GLN A 57 -9.21 5.13 -3.76
N ILE A 58 -9.71 6.35 -3.56
CA ILE A 58 -9.46 7.10 -2.32
C ILE A 58 -10.34 6.52 -1.22
N ILE A 59 -9.76 6.26 -0.03
CA ILE A 59 -10.49 5.67 1.09
C ILE A 59 -11.75 6.46 1.45
N SER A 60 -11.66 7.80 1.51
CA SER A 60 -12.82 8.65 1.81
C SER A 60 -13.98 8.48 0.83
N SER A 61 -13.72 8.06 -0.42
CA SER A 61 -14.77 7.79 -1.42
C SER A 61 -15.39 6.40 -1.29
N LEU A 62 -14.78 5.49 -0.53
CA LEU A 62 -15.23 4.12 -0.32
C LEU A 62 -16.05 3.95 0.98
N LEU A 63 -16.11 4.98 1.84
CA LEU A 63 -16.85 4.93 3.10
C LEU A 63 -18.36 5.04 2.83
N LYS A 64 -19.10 3.93 2.91
CA LYS A 64 -20.55 3.89 2.70
C LYS A 64 -21.29 4.10 4.03
N GLY A 65 -22.02 5.21 4.19
CA GLY A 65 -22.78 5.51 5.42
C GLY A 65 -21.91 5.85 6.64
N LYS A 66 -20.61 6.09 6.40
CA LYS A 66 -19.62 6.54 7.37
C LYS A 66 -18.90 7.74 6.77
N ARG A 67 -18.41 8.64 7.61
CA ARG A 67 -17.52 9.72 7.18
C ARG A 67 -16.25 9.73 8.01
N LEU A 68 -15.16 10.14 7.37
CA LEU A 68 -13.90 10.38 8.06
C LEU A 68 -14.10 11.54 9.06
N LEU A 69 -13.64 11.36 10.30
CA LEU A 69 -13.60 12.47 11.24
C LEU A 69 -12.54 13.48 10.78
N THR A 70 -12.82 14.75 11.00
CA THR A 70 -11.89 15.84 10.72
C THR A 70 -11.31 16.41 12.02
N GLU A 71 -10.26 17.22 11.90
CA GLU A 71 -9.71 17.98 13.04
C GLU A 71 -10.55 19.24 13.39
N ASN A 72 -11.71 19.41 12.74
CA ASN A 72 -12.59 20.54 12.98
C ASN A 72 -13.21 20.47 14.39
N SER A 73 -13.52 21.62 14.98
CA SER A 73 -14.05 21.71 16.35
C SER A 73 -15.33 20.87 16.57
N GLU A 74 -16.18 20.71 15.56
CA GLU A 74 -17.39 19.86 15.62
C GLU A 74 -17.10 18.37 15.75
N ASP A 75 -15.99 17.89 15.17
CA ASP A 75 -15.61 16.48 15.19
C ASP A 75 -14.62 16.18 16.33
N ASN A 76 -14.04 17.21 16.96
CA ASN A 76 -13.03 17.05 18.01
C ASN A 76 -13.53 16.20 19.19
N GLY A 77 -14.81 16.36 19.56
CA GLY A 77 -15.46 15.53 20.60
C GLY A 77 -15.77 14.11 20.15
N LYS A 78 -15.87 13.85 18.85
CA LYS A 78 -16.18 12.53 18.28
C LYS A 78 -14.97 11.62 18.19
N TRP A 79 -13.76 12.14 18.37
CA TRP A 79 -12.52 11.37 18.37
C TRP A 79 -12.32 10.51 19.62
N ALA A 80 -13.02 10.80 20.72
CA ALA A 80 -12.82 10.09 21.98
C ALA A 80 -13.16 8.58 21.86
N ALA A 81 -14.29 8.25 21.23
CA ALA A 81 -14.71 6.87 21.03
C ALA A 81 -13.78 6.04 20.12
N PRO A 82 -13.46 6.47 18.88
CA PRO A 82 -12.53 5.74 18.02
C PRO A 82 -11.11 5.66 18.60
N TRP A 83 -10.67 6.69 19.31
CA TRP A 83 -9.39 6.68 20.00
C TRP A 83 -9.34 5.62 21.11
N ASP A 84 -10.39 5.55 21.93
CA ASP A 84 -10.49 4.53 22.97
C ASP A 84 -10.53 3.10 22.38
N LEU A 85 -11.27 2.92 21.28
CA LEU A 85 -11.33 1.66 20.54
C LEU A 85 -9.95 1.27 19.98
N PHE A 86 -9.21 2.22 19.41
CA PHE A 86 -7.84 2.01 18.95
C PHE A 86 -6.91 1.58 20.08
N LYS A 87 -6.96 2.27 21.23
CA LYS A 87 -6.16 1.89 22.41
C LYS A 87 -6.48 0.49 22.93
N LYS A 88 -7.75 0.09 22.90
CA LYS A 88 -8.20 -1.25 23.30
C LYS A 88 -7.74 -2.34 22.33
N ALA A 89 -7.66 -2.03 21.04
CA ALA A 89 -7.13 -2.95 20.03
C ALA A 89 -5.62 -3.16 20.18
N TYR A 90 -4.90 -2.16 20.69
CA TYR A 90 -3.45 -2.19 20.87
C TYR A 90 -3.06 -1.92 22.34
N PRO A 91 -3.40 -2.81 23.29
CA PRO A 91 -3.21 -2.53 24.72
C PRO A 91 -1.74 -2.58 25.14
N ALA A 92 -0.94 -3.46 24.53
CA ALA A 92 0.49 -3.63 24.81
C ALA A 92 1.36 -3.77 23.55
N GLU A 93 0.74 -4.02 22.39
CA GLU A 93 1.44 -4.16 21.12
C GLU A 93 1.46 -2.83 20.38
N THR A 94 2.60 -2.51 19.76
CA THR A 94 2.69 -1.33 18.88
C THR A 94 1.83 -1.56 17.63
N PRO A 95 0.96 -0.61 17.26
CA PRO A 95 0.17 -0.68 16.04
C PRO A 95 1.08 -0.89 14.82
N LYS A 96 0.76 -1.89 14.02
CA LYS A 96 1.49 -2.22 12.78
C LYS A 96 0.98 -1.37 11.61
N ALA A 97 1.54 -1.58 10.42
CA ALA A 97 1.08 -0.97 9.18
C ALA A 97 -0.45 -1.07 9.05
N PRO A 98 -1.15 0.02 8.69
CA PRO A 98 -0.63 1.29 8.15
C PRO A 98 -0.14 2.31 9.19
N TRP A 99 -0.30 2.02 10.49
CA TRP A 99 0.00 2.96 11.58
C TRP A 99 1.51 3.04 11.84
N LYS A 100 1.97 4.23 12.21
CA LYS A 100 3.37 4.50 12.55
C LYS A 100 3.43 5.19 13.90
N PHE A 101 3.61 4.40 14.95
CA PHE A 101 3.87 4.89 16.31
C PHE A 101 5.22 4.33 16.77
N GLU A 102 6.16 5.20 17.13
CA GLU A 102 7.50 4.77 17.57
C GLU A 102 7.48 4.23 18.99
N ASN A 103 6.90 4.97 19.94
CA ASN A 103 6.87 4.63 21.36
C ASN A 103 5.45 4.43 21.89
N TRP A 104 4.63 3.64 21.18
CA TRP A 104 3.21 3.44 21.50
C TRP A 104 2.94 3.09 22.97
N THR A 105 3.69 2.14 23.53
CA THR A 105 3.48 1.66 24.90
C THR A 105 3.72 2.74 25.95
N GLN A 106 4.53 3.76 25.65
CA GLN A 106 4.82 4.89 26.52
C GLN A 106 3.92 6.10 26.24
N ASP A 107 3.42 6.21 25.01
CA ASP A 107 2.73 7.41 24.52
C ASP A 107 1.21 7.25 24.49
N LYS A 108 0.65 6.04 24.44
CA LYS A 108 -0.80 5.80 24.27
C LYS A 108 -1.70 6.53 25.28
N ASP A 109 -1.22 6.82 26.48
CA ASP A 109 -1.98 7.50 27.53
C ASP A 109 -1.68 9.00 27.63
N LYS A 110 -0.74 9.51 26.81
CA LYS A 110 -0.44 10.94 26.72
C LYS A 110 -1.49 11.66 25.88
N SER A 111 -1.82 12.87 26.29
CA SER A 111 -2.78 13.74 25.60
C SER A 111 -2.38 14.07 24.17
N ASP A 112 -1.09 14.21 23.87
CA ASP A 112 -0.60 14.60 22.55
C ASP A 112 -0.73 13.48 21.50
N THR A 113 -0.78 12.23 21.94
CA THR A 113 -0.83 11.06 21.05
C THR A 113 -2.14 10.98 20.28
N ILE A 114 -3.24 11.50 20.86
CA ILE A 114 -4.50 11.60 20.11
C ILE A 114 -4.37 12.54 18.90
N ASN A 115 -3.51 13.56 18.97
CA ASN A 115 -3.29 14.46 17.83
C ASN A 115 -2.49 13.75 16.74
N SER A 116 -1.43 13.02 17.10
CA SER A 116 -0.69 12.17 16.16
C SER A 116 -1.60 11.13 15.50
N PHE A 117 -2.52 10.56 16.26
CA PHE A 117 -3.54 9.63 15.75
C PHE A 117 -4.49 10.30 14.75
N LYS A 118 -5.04 11.48 15.08
CA LYS A 118 -5.89 12.28 14.18
C LYS A 118 -5.18 12.60 12.86
N THR A 119 -3.94 13.10 12.95
CA THR A 119 -3.14 13.43 11.77
C THR A 119 -2.88 12.18 10.90
N GLN A 120 -2.56 11.03 11.50
CA GLN A 120 -2.40 9.79 10.76
C GLN A 120 -3.70 9.35 10.10
N CYS A 121 -4.84 9.41 10.80
CA CYS A 121 -6.14 9.11 10.23
C CYS A 121 -6.46 9.95 8.99
N LEU A 122 -6.17 11.25 9.04
CA LEU A 122 -6.35 12.15 7.89
C LEU A 122 -5.41 11.83 6.73
N ALA A 123 -4.16 11.48 7.02
CA ALA A 123 -3.19 11.10 6.00
C ALA A 123 -3.58 9.78 5.33
N LEU A 124 -3.95 8.77 6.11
CA LEU A 124 -4.38 7.46 5.61
C LEU A 124 -5.70 7.58 4.84
N GLY A 125 -6.68 8.35 5.32
CA GLY A 125 -7.96 8.55 4.65
C GLY A 125 -7.85 9.23 3.27
N LYS A 126 -6.75 9.94 3.02
CA LYS A 126 -6.42 10.53 1.70
C LYS A 126 -5.61 9.60 0.80
N GLN A 127 -5.14 8.47 1.33
CA GLN A 127 -4.38 7.50 0.57
C GLN A 127 -5.28 6.77 -0.42
N LYS A 128 -4.71 6.41 -1.58
CA LYS A 128 -5.35 5.49 -2.51
C LYS A 128 -5.11 4.05 -2.06
N VAL A 129 -6.15 3.25 -2.13
CA VAL A 129 -6.17 1.84 -1.76
C VAL A 129 -6.65 0.99 -2.92
N SER A 130 -6.36 -0.30 -2.80
CA SER A 130 -6.76 -1.34 -3.73
C SER A 130 -8.27 -1.63 -3.69
N GLY A 131 -8.97 -1.23 -2.61
CA GLY A 131 -10.40 -1.40 -2.43
C GLY A 131 -10.75 -1.63 -0.94
N GLU A 132 -11.97 -2.10 -0.69
CA GLU A 132 -12.51 -2.33 0.67
C GLU A 132 -11.78 -3.46 1.44
N SER A 133 -10.98 -4.27 0.75
CA SER A 133 -10.16 -5.34 1.38
C SER A 133 -8.72 -4.91 1.73
N ASP A 134 -8.34 -3.67 1.42
CA ASP A 134 -7.01 -3.14 1.77
C ASP A 134 -6.90 -2.94 3.28
N GLU A 135 -5.80 -3.39 3.90
CA GLU A 135 -5.58 -3.23 5.34
C GLU A 135 -5.66 -1.76 5.78
N THR A 136 -5.25 -0.84 4.90
CA THR A 136 -5.38 0.61 5.15
C THR A 136 -6.83 1.04 5.17
N TYR A 137 -7.65 0.55 4.24
CA TYR A 137 -9.07 0.86 4.21
C TYR A 137 -9.75 0.35 5.48
N ILE A 138 -9.53 -0.93 5.83
CA ILE A 138 -10.14 -1.57 6.99
C ILE A 138 -9.75 -0.81 8.27
N ALA A 139 -8.49 -0.42 8.41
CA ALA A 139 -8.02 0.35 9.55
C ALA A 139 -8.66 1.76 9.61
N VAL A 140 -8.70 2.48 8.50
CA VAL A 140 -9.31 3.82 8.46
C VAL A 140 -10.81 3.75 8.72
N GLU A 141 -11.52 2.80 8.11
CA GLU A 141 -12.94 2.59 8.34
C GLU A 141 -13.23 2.29 9.82
N ALA A 142 -12.43 1.44 10.46
CA ALA A 142 -12.63 1.05 11.85
C ALA A 142 -12.31 2.17 12.85
N TYR A 143 -11.23 2.92 12.63
CA TYR A 143 -10.66 3.81 13.67
C TYR A 143 -10.71 5.30 13.34
N CYS A 144 -11.00 5.68 12.09
CA CYS A 144 -11.00 7.09 11.68
C CYS A 144 -12.38 7.60 11.24
N THR A 145 -13.42 6.78 11.37
CA THR A 145 -14.76 7.13 10.89
C THR A 145 -15.81 7.18 11.99
N THR A 146 -16.86 7.95 11.72
CA THR A 146 -18.08 8.00 12.52
C THR A 146 -19.25 7.68 11.61
N THR A 147 -20.28 7.04 12.17
CA THR A 147 -21.55 6.81 11.49
C THR A 147 -22.25 8.13 11.24
N THR A 148 -22.69 8.37 10.01
CA THR A 148 -23.37 9.63 9.62
C THR A 148 -24.80 9.78 10.15
N GLY A 149 -25.13 9.15 11.29
CA GLY A 149 -26.48 9.07 11.83
C GLY A 149 -26.62 9.24 13.35
N ASP A 150 -25.56 9.67 14.04
CA ASP A 150 -25.65 9.99 15.47
C ASP A 150 -25.97 11.48 15.63
N VAL A 151 -27.27 11.77 15.71
CA VAL A 151 -27.88 13.05 16.15
C VAL A 151 -28.86 12.73 17.29
#